data_AF-A0A522BTX4-F1
#
_entry.id   AF-A0A522BTX4-F1
#
_cell.length_a   1.000
_cell.length_b   1.000
_cell.length_c   1.000
_cell.angle_alpha   90.00
_cell.angle_beta   90.00
_cell.angle_gamma   90.00
#
_symmetry.space_group_name_H-M   'P 1'
#
loop_
_entity.id
_entity.type
_entity.pdbx_description
1 polymer ?
#
loop_
_entity_poly.entity_id
_entity_poly.type
_entity_poly.pdbx_seq_one_letter_code
_entity_poly.pdbx_strand_id
1 'polypeptide(L)'
;MHLLIPFASSPTDAGRHALGLLDLPNLAALLARLTPTVRDEADEYSLSPPHERAIARALGWSGGDGHLPFAAWELQREGVDTADLAWGRLTPLHWQVGREHLTVIPPSELQLAEAESRVLFDA
;
A
#
# COMPACT_ATOMS: atom_id res chain seq x y z
N MET A 1 -8.23 -0.26 -19.84
CA MET A 1 -6.89 0.02 -19.28
C MET A 1 -7.06 1.02 -18.14
N HIS A 2 -6.63 0.68 -16.93
CA HIS A 2 -6.65 1.58 -15.77
C HIS A 2 -5.19 1.93 -15.42
N LEU A 3 -4.86 3.21 -15.32
CA LEU A 3 -3.56 3.68 -14.81
C LEU A 3 -3.77 4.15 -13.38
N LEU A 4 -2.94 3.65 -12.48
CA LEU A 4 -2.97 4.00 -11.07
C LEU A 4 -1.54 4.28 -10.61
N ILE A 5 -1.33 5.43 -9.97
CA ILE A 5 -0.03 5.87 -9.48
C ILE A 5 -0.14 6.03 -7.96
N PRO A 6 0.26 5.02 -7.16
CA PRO A 6 0.24 5.11 -5.71
C PRO A 6 1.15 6.24 -5.23
N PHE A 7 0.79 6.87 -4.10
CA PHE A 7 1.62 7.88 -3.41
C PHE A 7 2.02 9.09 -4.26
N ALA A 8 1.28 9.39 -5.34
CA ALA A 8 1.57 10.48 -6.27
C ALA A 8 1.17 11.88 -5.76
N SER A 9 0.58 11.98 -4.58
CA SER A 9 0.16 13.24 -3.98
C SER A 9 0.64 13.34 -2.54
N SER A 10 1.05 14.53 -2.12
CA SER A 10 1.39 14.83 -0.73
C SER A 10 0.56 16.01 -0.23
N PRO A 11 0.00 15.94 0.99
CA PRO A 11 -0.72 17.05 1.59
C PRO A 11 0.20 18.16 2.12
N THR A 12 1.53 17.99 2.10
CA THR A 12 2.48 19.00 2.59
C THR A 12 2.73 20.10 1.56
N ASP A 13 3.06 21.31 2.01
CA ASP A 13 3.43 22.42 1.12
C ASP A 13 4.64 22.08 0.25
N ALA A 14 5.67 21.45 0.85
CA ALA A 14 6.85 20.99 0.13
C ALA A 14 6.48 19.98 -0.97
N GLY A 15 5.55 19.07 -0.69
CA GLY A 15 5.06 18.09 -1.65
C GLY A 15 4.28 18.72 -2.80
N ARG A 16 3.37 19.67 -2.51
CA ARG A 16 2.66 20.44 -3.54
C ARG A 16 3.60 21.26 -4.41
N HIS A 17 4.59 21.90 -3.80
CA HIS A 17 5.59 22.66 -4.53
C HIS A 17 6.41 21.75 -5.46
N ALA A 18 6.91 20.62 -4.93
CA ALA A 18 7.65 19.64 -5.72
C ALA A 18 6.83 19.13 -6.91
N LEU A 19 5.54 18.83 -6.72
CA LEU A 19 4.64 18.43 -7.81
C LEU A 19 4.53 19.49 -8.92
N GLY A 20 4.49 20.78 -8.56
CA GLY A 20 4.43 21.88 -9.53
C GLY A 20 5.71 22.07 -10.35
N LEU A 21 6.83 21.48 -9.92
CA LEU A 21 8.12 21.56 -10.63
C LEU A 21 8.37 20.37 -11.56
N LEU A 22 7.53 19.32 -11.52
CA LEU A 22 7.72 18.13 -12.35
C LEU A 22 7.34 18.41 -13.81
N ASP A 23 8.24 18.11 -14.74
CA ASP A 23 7.94 18.12 -16.17
C ASP A 23 7.29 16.80 -16.60
N LEU A 24 5.96 16.79 -16.72
CA LEU A 24 5.15 15.60 -17.03
C LEU A 24 4.31 15.80 -18.30
N PRO A 25 4.93 16.03 -19.48
CA PRO A 25 4.24 16.45 -20.69
C PRO A 25 3.23 15.41 -21.19
N ASN A 26 3.57 14.13 -21.06
CA ASN A 26 2.68 13.03 -21.45
C ASN A 26 1.47 12.90 -20.51
N LEU A 27 1.66 13.13 -19.22
CA LEU A 27 0.56 13.11 -18.25
C LEU A 27 -0.36 14.31 -18.46
N ALA A 28 0.19 15.50 -18.68
CA ALA A 28 -0.59 16.70 -18.99
C ALA A 28 -1.43 16.53 -20.28
N ALA A 29 -0.82 16.01 -21.35
CA ALA A 29 -1.51 15.73 -22.61
C ALA A 29 -2.63 14.68 -22.45
N LEU A 30 -2.41 13.65 -21.60
CA LEU A 30 -3.42 12.66 -21.29
C LEU A 30 -4.58 13.28 -20.47
N LEU A 31 -4.27 14.00 -19.38
CA LEU A 31 -5.27 14.61 -18.51
C LEU A 31 -6.14 15.63 -19.25
N ALA A 32 -5.58 16.37 -20.22
CA ALA A 32 -6.34 17.30 -21.05
C ALA A 32 -7.44 16.63 -21.90
N ARG A 33 -7.38 15.30 -22.07
CA ARG A 33 -8.35 14.51 -22.84
C ARG A 33 -9.32 13.73 -21.97
N LEU A 34 -9.10 13.70 -20.66
CA LEU A 34 -9.91 12.93 -19.71
C LEU A 34 -10.87 13.84 -18.97
N THR A 35 -12.06 13.33 -18.67
CA THR A 35 -13.02 14.01 -17.80
C THR A 35 -13.03 13.30 -16.45
N PRO A 36 -12.84 14.01 -15.32
CA PRO A 36 -13.03 13.43 -14.00
C PRO A 36 -14.42 12.82 -13.86
N THR A 37 -14.52 11.61 -13.34
CA THR A 37 -15.79 10.90 -13.18
C THR A 37 -16.14 10.75 -11.71
N VAL A 38 -15.48 9.82 -11.03
CA VAL A 38 -15.68 9.53 -9.61
C VAL A 38 -14.47 10.01 -8.83
N ARG A 39 -14.73 10.72 -7.72
CA ARG A 39 -13.71 11.07 -6.74
C ARG A 39 -13.74 10.04 -5.61
N ASP A 40 -12.56 9.57 -5.23
CA ASP A 40 -12.37 8.69 -4.08
C ASP A 40 -11.87 9.54 -2.90
N GLU A 41 -12.67 9.65 -1.85
CA GLU A 41 -12.34 10.36 -0.62
C GLU A 41 -12.50 9.41 0.56
N ALA A 42 -11.61 9.52 1.54
CA ALA A 42 -11.70 8.81 2.81
C ALA A 42 -11.01 9.64 3.89
N ASP A 43 -11.29 9.26 5.13
CA ASP A 43 -10.62 9.80 6.30
C ASP A 43 -9.11 9.46 6.29
N GLU A 44 -8.29 10.31 6.94
CA GLU A 44 -6.84 10.13 7.00
C GLU A 44 -6.41 8.87 7.76
N TYR A 45 -7.26 8.34 8.64
CA TYR A 45 -7.04 7.10 9.38
C TYR A 45 -7.60 5.86 8.68
N SER A 46 -8.11 6.00 7.45
CA SER A 46 -8.55 4.86 6.64
C SER A 46 -7.38 3.88 6.44
N LEU A 47 -7.62 2.62 6.81
CA LEU A 47 -6.64 1.54 6.73
C LEU A 47 -6.36 1.10 5.29
N SER A 48 -7.32 1.25 4.40
CA SER A 48 -7.17 0.96 2.98
C SER A 48 -6.86 2.24 2.20
N PRO A 49 -5.62 2.47 1.74
CA PRO A 49 -5.26 3.66 0.98
C PRO A 49 -6.03 3.76 -0.36
N PRO A 50 -6.11 4.96 -0.97
CA PRO A 50 -6.91 5.19 -2.18
C PRO A 50 -6.61 4.24 -3.33
N HIS A 51 -5.34 3.84 -3.49
CA HIS A 51 -4.95 2.93 -4.56
C HIS A 51 -5.47 1.51 -4.35
N GLU A 52 -5.47 1.02 -3.11
CA GLU A 52 -6.06 -0.26 -2.74
C GLU A 52 -7.58 -0.27 -2.96
N ARG A 53 -8.28 0.78 -2.54
CA ARG A 53 -9.73 0.90 -2.76
C ARG A 53 -10.08 0.94 -4.25
N ALA A 54 -9.29 1.64 -5.07
CA ALA A 54 -9.49 1.68 -6.51
C ALA A 54 -9.29 0.30 -7.16
N ILE A 55 -8.27 -0.45 -6.74
CA ILE A 55 -8.04 -1.84 -7.20
C ILE A 55 -9.20 -2.75 -6.78
N ALA A 56 -9.63 -2.69 -5.53
CA ALA A 56 -10.75 -3.49 -5.03
C ALA A 56 -12.04 -3.23 -5.83
N ARG A 57 -12.37 -1.97 -6.12
CA ARG A 57 -13.52 -1.62 -6.96
C ARG A 57 -13.38 -2.16 -8.39
N ALA A 58 -12.19 -2.05 -8.99
CA ALA A 58 -11.94 -2.55 -10.34
C ALA A 58 -12.03 -4.09 -10.44
N LEU A 59 -11.71 -4.79 -9.34
CA LEU A 59 -11.82 -6.24 -9.23
C LEU A 59 -13.19 -6.72 -8.73
N GLY A 60 -14.11 -5.80 -8.42
CA GLY A 60 -15.44 -6.14 -7.91
C GLY A 60 -15.43 -6.72 -6.49
N TRP A 61 -14.40 -6.45 -5.71
CA TRP A 61 -14.30 -6.90 -4.33
C TRP A 61 -15.22 -6.11 -3.42
N SER A 62 -15.77 -6.83 -2.45
CA SER A 62 -16.51 -6.28 -1.32
C SER A 62 -15.71 -6.47 -0.04
N GLY A 63 -15.62 -5.42 0.77
CA GLY A 63 -14.92 -5.45 2.06
C GLY A 63 -14.99 -4.08 2.72
N GLY A 64 -14.90 -4.06 4.05
CA GLY A 64 -14.74 -2.83 4.81
C GLY A 64 -13.31 -2.27 4.70
N ASP A 65 -13.12 -1.07 5.23
CA ASP A 65 -11.80 -0.47 5.39
C ASP A 65 -10.86 -1.40 6.17
N GLY A 66 -9.68 -1.69 5.63
CA GLY A 66 -8.73 -2.64 6.20
C GLY A 66 -9.09 -4.12 6.03
N HIS A 67 -10.23 -4.45 5.42
CA HIS A 67 -10.73 -5.83 5.26
C HIS A 67 -10.71 -6.31 3.79
N LEU A 68 -9.87 -5.70 2.95
CA LEU A 68 -9.73 -6.08 1.55
C LEU A 68 -8.78 -7.29 1.43
N PRO A 69 -9.08 -8.29 0.57
CA PRO A 69 -8.40 -9.58 0.54
C PRO A 69 -7.06 -9.55 -0.23
N PHE A 70 -6.25 -8.49 -0.08
CA PHE A 70 -5.00 -8.33 -0.84
C PHE A 70 -4.02 -9.47 -0.63
N ALA A 71 -3.76 -9.86 0.62
CA ALA A 71 -2.82 -10.92 0.92
C ALA A 71 -3.27 -12.28 0.34
N ALA A 72 -4.56 -12.60 0.43
CA ALA A 72 -5.10 -13.82 -0.17
C ALA A 72 -4.98 -13.78 -1.70
N TRP A 73 -5.30 -12.64 -2.31
CA TRP A 73 -5.19 -12.46 -3.75
C TRP A 73 -3.75 -12.56 -4.27
N GLU A 74 -2.77 -12.01 -3.55
CA GLU A 74 -1.35 -12.15 -3.88
C GLU A 74 -0.92 -13.63 -3.84
N LEU A 75 -1.26 -14.35 -2.76
CA LEU A 75 -0.92 -15.77 -2.60
C LEU A 75 -1.56 -16.67 -3.66
N GLN A 76 -2.82 -16.40 -4.04
CA GLN A 76 -3.49 -17.13 -5.13
C GLN A 76 -2.75 -16.99 -6.47
N ARG A 77 -2.16 -15.81 -6.72
CA ARG A 77 -1.35 -15.57 -7.93
C ARG A 77 -0.01 -16.31 -7.92
N GLU A 78 0.48 -16.64 -6.73
CA GLU A 78 1.66 -17.50 -6.53
C GLU A 78 1.32 -19.00 -6.55
N GLY A 79 0.04 -19.35 -6.71
CA GLY A 79 -0.44 -20.73 -6.81
C GLY A 79 -0.76 -21.38 -5.46
N VAL A 80 -0.85 -20.61 -4.39
CA VAL A 80 -1.26 -21.09 -3.06
C VAL A 80 -2.78 -21.14 -2.97
N ASP A 81 -3.34 -22.28 -2.57
CA ASP A 81 -4.77 -22.39 -2.25
C ASP A 81 -5.06 -21.73 -0.90
N THR A 82 -5.72 -20.58 -0.95
CA THR A 82 -6.09 -19.82 0.25
C THR A 82 -7.37 -20.29 0.91
N ALA A 83 -8.16 -21.14 0.23
CA ALA A 83 -9.53 -21.49 0.61
C ALA A 83 -10.35 -20.25 1.02
N ASP A 84 -11.20 -20.39 2.04
CA ASP A 84 -12.03 -19.32 2.62
C ASP A 84 -11.38 -18.66 3.85
N LEU A 85 -10.05 -18.74 3.98
CA LEU A 85 -9.33 -18.19 5.14
C LEU A 85 -8.98 -16.71 4.96
N ALA A 86 -8.90 -16.00 6.09
CA ALA A 86 -8.34 -14.65 6.11
C ALA A 86 -6.81 -14.72 6.12
N TRP A 87 -6.18 -14.02 5.18
CA TRP A 87 -4.73 -13.93 5.06
C TRP A 87 -4.26 -12.51 5.35
N GLY A 88 -3.08 -12.40 5.98
CA GLY A 88 -2.42 -11.14 6.25
C GLY A 88 -0.93 -11.24 5.92
N ARG A 89 -0.36 -10.15 5.39
CA ARG A 89 1.08 -10.05 5.14
C ARG A 89 1.74 -9.37 6.33
N LEU A 90 2.72 -10.05 6.93
CA LEU A 90 3.49 -9.52 8.05
C LEU A 90 4.91 -9.18 7.59
N THR A 91 5.45 -8.06 8.08
CA THR A 91 6.85 -7.67 7.88
C THR A 91 7.46 -7.38 9.24
N PRO A 92 8.29 -8.29 9.79
CA PRO A 92 8.99 -8.06 11.05
C PRO A 92 9.91 -6.85 10.94
N LEU A 93 10.01 -6.10 12.03
CA LEU A 93 10.83 -4.90 12.10
C LEU A 93 11.32 -4.69 13.53
N HIS A 94 12.44 -3.98 13.69
CA HIS A 94 13.07 -3.75 14.99
C HIS A 94 13.00 -2.28 15.38
N TRP A 95 12.41 -2.00 16.54
CA TRP A 95 12.37 -0.67 17.13
C TRP A 95 13.50 -0.50 18.13
N GLN A 96 14.27 0.57 17.97
CA GLN A 96 15.16 1.08 19.00
C GLN A 96 14.48 2.26 19.70
N VAL A 97 14.18 2.07 20.99
CA VAL A 97 13.49 3.06 21.81
C VAL A 97 14.52 3.86 22.60
N GLY A 98 14.78 5.10 22.16
CA GLY A 98 15.56 6.08 22.90
C GLY A 98 14.70 6.91 23.83
N ARG A 99 15.33 7.77 24.64
CA ARG A 99 14.60 8.69 25.55
C ARG A 99 13.80 9.77 24.81
N GLU A 100 14.29 10.21 23.66
CA GLU A 100 13.71 11.34 22.89
C GLU A 100 13.27 10.95 21.47
N HIS A 101 13.69 9.77 20.98
CA HIS A 101 13.40 9.34 19.62
C HIS A 101 13.15 7.84 19.56
N LEU A 102 12.35 7.46 18.57
CA LEU A 102 12.13 6.08 18.14
C LEU A 102 12.82 5.90 16.78
N THR A 103 13.67 4.90 16.66
CA THR A 103 14.28 4.53 15.39
C THR A 103 13.74 3.17 14.96
N VAL A 104 13.21 3.09 13.74
CA VAL A 104 12.86 1.81 13.12
C VAL A 104 14.02 1.40 12.24
N ILE A 105 14.64 0.25 12.55
CA ILE A 105 15.67 -0.33 11.69
C ILE A 105 14.99 -0.84 10.41
N PRO A 106 15.54 -0.54 9.21
CA PRO A 106 15.00 -1.05 7.96
C PRO A 106 14.81 -2.58 8.02
N PRO A 107 13.66 -3.14 7.62
CA PRO A 107 13.42 -4.58 7.68
C PRO A 107 14.49 -5.43 6.97
N SER A 108 15.09 -4.91 5.90
CA SER A 108 16.19 -5.58 5.19
C SER A 108 17.47 -5.74 6.01
N GLU A 109 17.70 -4.88 7.00
CA GLU A 109 18.86 -4.95 7.90
C GLU A 109 18.65 -5.95 9.05
N LEU A 110 17.41 -6.39 9.30
CA LEU A 110 17.13 -7.39 10.32
C LEU A 110 17.74 -8.76 9.97
N GLN A 111 17.98 -9.02 8.67
CA GLN A 111 18.60 -10.24 8.15
C GLN A 111 18.02 -11.55 8.73
N LEU A 112 16.70 -11.58 8.98
CA LEU A 112 16.03 -12.78 9.50
C LEU A 112 16.26 -13.96 8.58
N ALA A 113 16.97 -14.95 9.08
CA ALA A 113 17.14 -16.23 8.40
C ALA A 113 15.84 -17.03 8.48
N GLU A 114 15.68 -17.99 7.56
CA GLU A 114 14.53 -18.89 7.53
C GLU A 114 14.33 -19.62 8.87
N ALA A 115 15.41 -20.04 9.51
CA ALA A 115 15.36 -20.72 10.81
C ALA A 115 14.75 -19.83 11.91
N GLU A 116 15.10 -18.54 11.95
CA GLU A 116 14.56 -17.59 12.92
C GLU A 116 13.09 -17.27 12.64
N SER A 117 12.73 -17.15 11.36
CA SER A 117 11.34 -16.99 10.92
C SER A 117 10.46 -18.18 11.34
N ARG A 118 10.97 -19.41 11.20
CA ARG A 118 10.27 -20.63 11.62
C ARG A 118 10.01 -20.66 13.13
N VAL A 119 11.02 -20.27 13.93
CA VAL A 119 10.86 -20.19 15.39
C VAL A 119 9.74 -19.21 15.76
N LEU A 120 9.64 -18.06 15.09
CA LEU A 120 8.55 -17.10 15.32
C LEU A 120 7.18 -17.66 14.90
N PHE A 121 7.12 -18.39 13.78
CA PHE A 121 5.87 -18.97 13.28
C PHE A 121 5.32 -20.07 14.19
N ASP A 122 6.20 -20.87 14.80
CA ASP A 122 5.83 -22.00 15.65
C ASP A 122 5.57 -21.61 17.13
N ALA A 123 5.85 -20.37 17.53
CA ALA A 123 5.72 -19.86 18.90
C ALA A 123 4.28 -19.43 19.24
#